data_AF-A0A1I3XI45-F1
#
_entry.id   AF-A0A1I3XI45-F1
#
_cell.length_a   1.000
_cell.length_b   1.000
_cell.length_c   1.000
_cell.angle_alpha   90.00
_cell.angle_beta   90.00
_cell.angle_gamma   90.00
#
_symmetry.space_group_name_H-M   'P 1'
#
loop_
_entity.id
_entity.type
_entity.pdbx_description
1 polymer ?
#
loop_
_entity_poly.entity_id
_entity_poly.type
_entity_poly.pdbx_seq_one_letter_code
_entity_poly.pdbx_strand_id
1 'polypeptide(L)' 'MAEGSRTGLTEGEAREIHRLLIQGWAFSVFASMGAHILTWLWRPLVYGNSVVPPDWRFF' A
#
# COMPACT_ATOMS: atom_id res chain seq x y z
N MET A 1 17.91 5.80 30.26
CA MET A 1 18.80 5.85 29.08
C MET A 1 18.44 4.67 28.21
N ALA A 2 18.20 4.86 26.92
CA ALA A 2 17.86 3.77 25.99
C ALA A 2 19.11 2.93 25.70
N GLU A 3 19.51 2.06 26.63
CA GLU A 3 20.61 1.11 26.42
C GLU A 3 20.26 0.14 25.29
N GLY A 4 20.97 0.24 24.16
CA GLY A 4 20.86 -0.68 23.02
C GLY A 4 20.01 -0.22 21.84
N SER A 5 19.32 0.92 21.93
CA SER A 5 18.47 1.43 20.83
C SER A 5 19.29 2.24 19.82
N ARG A 6 19.43 1.75 18.57
CA ARG A 6 20.12 2.47 17.47
C ARG A 6 19.41 3.75 17.03
N THR A 7 18.12 3.87 17.35
CA THR A 7 17.28 5.03 17.03
C THR A 7 17.16 6.01 18.20
N GLY A 8 17.71 5.67 19.37
CA GLY A 8 17.59 6.47 20.60
C GLY A 8 16.21 6.44 21.25
N LEU A 9 15.25 5.72 20.66
CA LEU A 9 13.90 5.57 21.19
C LEU A 9 13.89 4.62 22.39
N THR A 10 13.08 4.94 23.38
CA THR A 10 12.71 3.98 24.42
C THR A 10 11.77 2.92 23.86
N GLU A 11 11.73 1.74 24.49
CA GLU A 11 10.85 0.64 24.07
C GLU A 11 9.36 1.05 24.04
N GLY A 12 8.96 1.93 24.97
CA GLY A 12 7.60 2.46 25.02
C GLY A 12 7.24 3.32 23.81
N GLU A 13 8.14 4.23 23.43
CA GLU A 13 7.93 5.10 22.25
C GLU A 13 7.94 4.30 20.95
N ALA A 14 8.84 3.32 20.83
CA ALA A 14 8.90 2.45 19.66
C ALA A 14 7.59 1.66 19.46
N ARG A 15 6.98 1.19 20.55
CA ARG A 15 5.73 0.42 20.51
C ARG A 15 4.52 1.28 20.12
N GLU A 16 4.48 2.52 20.58
CA GLU A 16 3.40 3.44 20.22
C GLU A 16 3.47 3.82 18.73
N ILE A 17 4.66 4.16 18.22
CA ILE A 17 4.86 4.44 16.80
C ILE A 17 4.50 3.21 15.97
N HIS A 18 4.95 2.02 16.38
CA HIS A 18 4.65 0.78 15.67
C HIS A 18 3.14 0.52 15.58
N ARG A 19 2.40 0.76 16.66
CA ARG A 19 0.94 0.61 16.69
C ARG A 19 0.25 1.55 15.71
N LEU A 20 0.61 2.84 15.73
CA LEU A 20 0.04 3.84 14.82
C LEU A 20 0.40 3.54 13.35
N LEU A 21 1.64 3.14 13.11
CA LEU A 21 2.14 2.76 11.79
C LEU A 21 1.37 1.58 11.21
N ILE A 22 1.25 0.48 11.97
CA ILE A 22 0.54 -0.73 11.53
C ILE A 22 -0.94 -0.40 11.26
N GLN A 23 -1.57 0.40 12.11
CA GLN A 23 -2.97 0.79 11.93
C GLN A 23 -3.17 1.59 10.63
N GLY A 24 -2.35 2.61 10.39
CA GLY A 24 -2.44 3.45 9.19
C GLY A 24 -2.04 2.68 7.92
N TRP A 25 -0.97 1.89 8.00
CA TRP A 25 -0.49 1.07 6.88
C TRP A 25 -1.54 0.03 6.48
N ALA A 26 -2.15 -0.67 7.44
CA ALA A 26 -3.21 -1.63 7.15
C ALA A 26 -4.39 -0.95 6.45
N PHE A 27 -4.88 0.18 6.97
CA PHE A 27 -5.96 0.94 6.35
C PHE A 27 -5.60 1.35 4.91
N SER A 28 -4.38 1.86 4.68
CA SER A 28 -3.91 2.26 3.36
C SER A 28 -3.86 1.08 2.37
N VAL A 29 -3.36 -0.08 2.79
CA VAL A 29 -3.29 -1.28 1.96
C VAL A 29 -4.69 -1.77 1.59
N PHE A 30 -5.61 -1.84 2.55
CA PHE A 30 -7.00 -2.24 2.29
C PHE A 30 -7.72 -1.27 1.36
N ALA A 31 -7.57 0.03 1.57
CA ALA A 31 -8.15 1.06 0.70
C ALA A 31 -7.59 0.97 -0.73
N SER A 32 -6.26 0.82 -0.86
CA SER A 32 -5.60 0.65 -2.15
C SER A 32 -6.07 -0.61 -2.88
N MET A 33 -6.18 -1.74 -2.18
CA MET A 33 -6.67 -2.99 -2.77
C MET A 33 -8.09 -2.82 -3.32
N GLY A 34 -8.99 -2.15 -2.57
CA GLY A 34 -10.34 -1.84 -3.03
C GLY A 34 -10.35 -0.95 -4.28
N ALA A 35 -9.50 0.07 -4.32
CA ALA A 35 -9.36 0.95 -5.49
C ALA A 35 -8.91 0.18 -6.74
N HIS A 36 -7.92 -0.71 -6.61
CA HIS A 36 -7.44 -1.52 -7.73
C HIS A 36 -8.50 -2.48 -8.26
N ILE A 37 -9.29 -3.10 -7.36
CA ILE A 37 -10.41 -3.95 -7.78
C ILE A 37 -11.42 -3.13 -8.59
N LEU A 38 -11.79 -1.94 -8.10
CA LEU A 38 -12.72 -1.05 -8.80
C LEU A 38 -12.16 -0.61 -10.16
N THR A 39 -10.88 -0.22 -10.21
CA THR A 39 -10.20 0.14 -11.45
C THR A 39 -10.17 -1.03 -12.43
N TRP A 40 -9.93 -2.26 -11.98
CA TRP A 40 -9.96 -3.44 -12.85
C TRP A 40 -11.34 -3.81 -13.34
N LEU A 41 -12.39 -3.62 -12.52
CA LEU A 41 -13.77 -3.78 -12.96
C LEU A 41 -14.15 -2.74 -14.03
N TRP A 42 -13.64 -1.51 -13.91
CA TRP A 42 -13.91 -0.45 -14.88
C TRP A 42 -13.08 -0.59 -16.17
N ARG A 43 -11.78 -0.84 -16.04
CA ARG A 43 -10.85 -1.10 -17.14
C ARG A 43 -9.84 -2.19 -16.75
N PRO A 44 -10.05 -3.44 -17.19
CA PRO A 44 -9.08 -4.50 -16.95
C PRO A 44 -7.77 -4.18 -17.69
N LEU A 45 -6.65 -4.27 -16.97
CA LEU A 45 -5.32 -4.05 -17.54
C LEU A 45 -4.76 -5.30 -18.23
N VAL A 46 -5.34 -6.47 -17.94
CA VAL A 46 -4.91 -7.77 -18.49
C VAL A 46 -6.10 -8.47 -19.10
N TYR A 47 -6.11 -8.57 -20.42
CA TYR A 47 -7.07 -9.39 -21.17
C TYR A 47 -6.38 -10.72 -21.51
N GLY A 48 -7.08 -11.84 -21.31
CA GLY A 48 -6.50 -13.18 -21.14
C GLY A 48 -5.31 -13.60 -22.01
N ASN A 49 -5.20 -13.15 -23.27
CA ASN A 49 -4.08 -13.47 -24.18
C ASN A 49 -3.55 -12.24 -24.94
N SER A 50 -3.85 -11.02 -24.50
CA SER A 50 -3.30 -9.81 -25.09
C SER A 50 -2.89 -8.87 -23.98
N VAL A 51 -1.59 -8.57 -23.94
CA VAL A 51 -1.03 -7.48 -23.13
C VAL A 51 -1.39 -6.11 -23.74
N VAL A 52 -2.53 -6.02 -24.47
CA VAL A 52 -3.12 -4.90 -25.26
C VAL A 52 -2.81 -4.93 -26.80
N PRO A 53 -3.81 -4.80 -27.71
CA PRO A 53 -3.60 -4.23 -29.05
C PRO A 53 -3.51 -2.69 -29.00
N PRO A 54 -2.58 -2.07 -29.75
CA PRO A 54 -2.07 -0.72 -29.50
C PRO A 54 -2.96 0.39 -30.08
N ASP A 55 -4.18 0.58 -29.58
CA ASP A 55 -4.91 1.81 -29.84
C ASP A 55 -5.14 2.59 -28.55
N TRP A 56 -4.02 3.10 -28.04
CA TRP A 56 -3.92 4.16 -27.04
C TRP A 56 -4.51 5.49 -27.56
N ARG A 57 -5.80 5.52 -27.95
CA ARG A 57 -6.49 6.72 -28.46
C ARG A 57 -7.12 7.56 -27.35
N PHE A 58 -6.57 7.50 -26.13
CA PHE A 58 -7.00 8.34 -25.01
C PHE A 58 -6.06 9.54 -24.77
N PHE A 59 -5.21 9.87 -25.75
CA PHE A 59 -4.73 11.22 -26.05
C PHE A 59 -4.77 11.45 -27.57
#